data_AF-A0A6G3WVU4-F1
#
_entry.id   AF-A0A6G3WVU4-F1
#
_cell.length_a   1.000
_cell.length_b   1.000
_cell.length_c   1.000
_cell.angle_alpha   90.00
_cell.angle_beta   90.00
_cell.angle_gamma   90.00
#
_symmetry.space_group_name_H-M   'P 1'
#
loop_
_entity.id
_entity.type
_entity.pdbx_description
1 polymer ?
#
loop_
_entity_poly.entity_id
_entity_poly.type
_entity_poly.pdbx_seq_one_letter_code
_entity_poly.pdbx_strand_id
1 'polypeptide(L)'
;EPGWEPLPVQYTDYAEWQREVLGEVSDPQSLISRQLGYWREALEGIPEQIALPYDKPRPAVSSRHGALVPFFLDVELHQGLTALARRTGT
;
A
#
# COMPACT_ATOMS: atom_id res chain seq x y z
N GLU A 1 -28.41 23.98 -11.28
CA GLU A 1 -27.40 23.09 -10.67
C GLU A 1 -26.06 23.37 -11.33
N PRO A 2 -24.92 23.29 -10.64
CA PRO A 2 -23.63 23.55 -11.26
C PRO A 2 -23.36 22.48 -12.35
N GLY A 3 -23.10 22.93 -13.58
CA GLY A 3 -22.90 22.09 -14.76
C GLY A 3 -21.49 21.51 -14.83
N TRP A 4 -21.16 20.62 -13.91
CA TRP A 4 -19.87 19.91 -13.92
C TRP A 4 -19.78 19.00 -15.14
N GLU A 5 -18.64 19.03 -15.81
CA GLU A 5 -18.35 18.06 -16.85
C GLU A 5 -18.23 16.64 -16.25
N PRO A 6 -18.77 15.61 -16.92
CA PRO A 6 -18.65 14.25 -16.46
C PRO A 6 -17.18 13.83 -16.45
N LEU A 7 -16.78 13.02 -15.45
CA LEU A 7 -15.42 12.49 -15.40
C LEU A 7 -15.15 11.62 -16.64
N PRO A 8 -13.98 11.76 -17.28
CA PRO A 8 -13.65 11.04 -18.50
C PRO A 8 -13.41 9.55 -18.29
N VAL A 9 -13.23 9.13 -17.04
CA VAL A 9 -13.05 7.73 -16.63
C VAL A 9 -13.89 7.51 -15.39
N GLN A 10 -14.72 6.47 -15.43
CA GLN A 10 -15.50 5.97 -14.31
C GLN A 10 -14.78 4.78 -13.68
N TYR A 11 -15.19 4.42 -12.46
CA TYR A 11 -14.61 3.27 -11.77
C TYR A 11 -14.80 1.95 -12.55
N THR A 12 -15.91 1.82 -13.28
CA THR A 12 -16.15 0.66 -14.15
C THR A 12 -15.11 0.55 -15.25
N ASP A 13 -14.78 1.66 -15.91
CA ASP A 13 -13.74 1.69 -16.95
C ASP A 13 -12.38 1.26 -16.37
N TYR A 14 -12.06 1.71 -15.15
CA TYR A 14 -10.84 1.29 -14.45
C TYR A 14 -10.83 -0.21 -14.14
N ALA A 15 -11.95 -0.77 -13.66
CA ALA A 15 -12.05 -2.19 -13.33
C ALA A 15 -11.91 -3.09 -14.57
N GLU A 16 -12.48 -2.67 -15.70
CA GLU A 16 -12.34 -3.37 -16.98
C GLU A 16 -10.90 -3.27 -17.50
N TRP A 17 -10.34 -2.06 -17.52
CA TRP A 17 -8.94 -1.83 -17.89
C TRP A 17 -7.97 -2.65 -17.03
N GLN A 18 -8.19 -2.72 -15.71
CA GLN A 18 -7.34 -3.50 -14.81
C GLN A 18 -7.35 -4.98 -15.21
N ARG A 19 -8.53 -5.56 -15.49
CA ARG A 19 -8.64 -6.96 -15.93
C ARG A 19 -7.87 -7.19 -17.24
N GLU A 20 -8.03 -6.29 -18.21
CA GLU A 20 -7.37 -6.39 -19.51
C GLU A 20 -5.84 -6.30 -19.41
N VAL A 21 -5.33 -5.33 -18.64
CA VAL A 21 -3.89 -5.11 -18.48
C VAL A 21 -3.22 -6.20 -17.66
N LEU A 22 -3.88 -6.67 -16.60
CA LEU A 22 -3.34 -7.76 -15.77
C LEU A 22 -3.29 -9.08 -16.55
N GLY A 23 -4.27 -9.32 -17.42
CA GLY A 23 -4.42 -10.57 -18.14
C GLY A 23 -4.79 -11.72 -17.22
N GLU A 24 -4.58 -12.95 -17.70
CA GLU A 24 -5.03 -14.16 -17.01
C GLU A 24 -3.94 -14.82 -16.18
N VAL A 25 -4.30 -15.32 -15.00
CA VAL A 25 -3.35 -16.03 -14.10
C VAL A 25 -2.91 -17.38 -14.69
N SER A 26 -3.72 -17.98 -15.58
CA SER A 26 -3.36 -19.22 -16.27
C SER A 26 -2.35 -19.01 -17.40
N ASP A 27 -2.16 -17.78 -17.88
CA ASP A 27 -1.15 -17.45 -18.88
C ASP A 27 0.18 -17.11 -18.17
N PRO A 28 1.24 -17.91 -18.31
CA PRO A 28 2.53 -17.62 -17.68
C PRO A 28 3.19 -16.32 -18.16
N GLN A 29 2.80 -15.80 -19.33
CA GLN A 29 3.36 -14.57 -19.90
C GLN A 29 2.58 -13.31 -19.49
N SER A 30 1.42 -13.46 -18.85
CA SER A 30 0.61 -12.32 -18.41
C SER A 30 1.34 -11.47 -17.36
N LEU A 31 0.91 -10.22 -17.23
CA LEU A 31 1.48 -9.32 -16.24
C LEU A 31 1.18 -9.82 -14.81
N ILE A 32 -0.05 -10.30 -14.56
CA ILE A 32 -0.44 -10.81 -13.25
C ILE A 32 0.38 -12.04 -12.85
N SER A 33 0.66 -12.96 -13.76
CA SER A 33 1.48 -14.16 -13.46
C SER A 33 2.90 -13.79 -13.05
N ARG A 34 3.52 -12.84 -13.75
CA ARG A 34 4.86 -12.34 -13.41
C ARG A 34 4.89 -11.62 -12.07
N GLN A 35 3.91 -10.75 -11.80
CA GLN A 35 3.81 -10.04 -10.53
C GLN A 35 3.54 -11.00 -9.35
N LEU A 36 2.67 -12.00 -9.54
CA LEU A 36 2.42 -13.03 -8.53
C LEU A 36 3.68 -13.86 -8.26
N GLY A 37 4.46 -14.21 -9.28
CA GLY A 37 5.75 -14.89 -9.11
C GLY A 37 6.70 -14.09 -8.22
N TYR A 38 6.90 -12.82 -8.55
CA TYR A 38 7.72 -11.92 -7.74
C TYR A 38 7.23 -11.82 -6.29
N TRP A 39 5.94 -11.61 -6.05
CA TRP A 39 5.42 -11.44 -4.69
C TRP A 39 5.46 -12.71 -3.85
N ARG A 40 5.30 -13.88 -4.48
CA ARG A 40 5.47 -15.16 -3.76
C ARG A 40 6.91 -15.31 -3.24
N GLU A 41 7.89 -14.96 -4.06
CA GLU A 41 9.30 -15.01 -3.68
C GLU A 41 9.65 -13.92 -2.66
N ALA A 42 9.25 -12.68 -2.91
CA ALA A 42 9.58 -11.53 -2.06
C ALA A 42 8.96 -11.62 -0.65
N LEU A 43 7.83 -12.31 -0.52
CA LEU A 43 7.13 -12.51 0.76
C LEU A 43 7.36 -13.91 1.34
N GLU A 44 8.24 -14.72 0.75
CA GLU A 44 8.53 -16.05 1.26
C GLU A 44 9.18 -15.95 2.66
N GLY A 45 8.66 -16.75 3.60
CA GLY A 45 9.23 -16.85 4.94
C GLY A 45 8.99 -15.66 5.87
N ILE A 46 8.19 -14.67 5.48
CA ILE A 46 7.81 -13.59 6.42
C ILE A 46 7.02 -14.15 7.61
N PRO A 47 7.20 -13.61 8.82
CA PRO A 47 6.46 -14.07 9.98
C PRO A 47 4.96 -13.75 9.83
N GLU A 48 4.11 -14.66 10.30
CA GLU A 48 2.66 -14.45 10.33
C GLU A 48 2.26 -13.24 11.18
N GLN A 49 3.05 -12.91 12.20
CA GLN A 49 2.83 -11.77 13.08
C GLN A 49 4.15 -11.16 13.55
N ILE A 50 4.22 -9.83 13.52
CA ILE A 50 5.30 -9.07 14.15
C ILE A 50 5.17 -9.07 15.68
N ALA A 51 6.28 -9.27 16.38
CA ALA A 51 6.33 -9.22 17.84
C ALA A 51 6.53 -7.77 18.31
N LEU A 52 5.44 -7.03 18.47
CA LEU A 52 5.46 -5.71 19.10
C LEU A 52 5.24 -5.83 20.62
N PRO A 53 5.65 -4.83 21.41
CA PRO A 53 5.33 -4.76 22.84
C PRO A 53 3.86 -4.42 23.06
N TYR A 54 2.96 -5.36 22.73
CA TYR A 54 1.53 -5.19 22.89
C TYR A 54 1.14 -5.20 24.37
N ASP A 55 0.29 -4.25 24.78
CA ASP A 55 -0.25 -4.23 26.15
C ASP A 55 -1.23 -5.38 26.42
N LYS A 56 -1.82 -5.95 25.38
CA LYS A 56 -2.89 -6.96 25.45
C LYS A 56 -2.71 -8.02 24.36
N PRO A 57 -3.15 -9.27 24.61
CA PRO A 57 -3.16 -10.30 23.58
C PRO A 57 -4.09 -9.91 22.41
N ARG A 58 -3.73 -10.34 21.20
CA ARG A 58 -4.53 -10.09 19.99
C ARG A 58 -5.86 -10.87 20.08
N PRO A 59 -7.02 -10.21 19.98
CA PRO A 59 -8.30 -10.92 19.96
C PRO A 59 -8.49 -11.68 18.65
N ALA A 60 -9.24 -12.78 18.70
CA ALA A 60 -9.57 -13.58 17.50
C ALA A 60 -10.44 -12.79 16.49
N VAL A 61 -11.23 -11.82 16.96
CA VAL A 61 -12.04 -10.94 16.13
C VAL A 61 -11.62 -9.49 16.37
N SER A 62 -11.32 -8.77 15.29
CA SER A 62 -10.95 -7.36 15.36
C SER A 62 -12.17 -6.50 15.68
N SER A 63 -12.08 -5.65 16.71
CA SER A 63 -13.09 -4.62 17.00
C SER A 63 -13.06 -3.46 16.00
N ARG A 64 -11.97 -3.33 15.22
CA ARG A 64 -11.65 -2.18 14.35
C ARG A 64 -11.67 -0.82 15.06
N HIS A 65 -11.64 -0.81 16.39
CA HIS A 65 -11.51 0.41 17.17
C HIS A 65 -10.05 0.87 17.22
N GLY A 66 -9.79 2.13 16.91
CA GLY A 66 -8.46 2.73 16.91
C GLY A 66 -8.46 4.11 17.58
N ALA A 67 -7.27 4.61 17.88
CA ALA A 67 -7.04 5.94 18.46
C ALA A 67 -5.91 6.65 17.70
N LEU A 68 -5.83 7.98 17.84
CA LEU A 68 -4.79 8.81 17.26
C LEU A 68 -3.94 9.44 18.36
N VAL A 69 -2.63 9.44 18.16
CA VAL A 69 -1.67 10.12 19.04
C VAL A 69 -0.88 11.11 18.17
N PRO A 70 -1.22 12.41 18.18
CA PRO A 70 -0.48 13.40 17.42
C PRO A 70 0.91 13.62 18.01
N PHE A 71 1.92 13.77 17.15
CA PHE A 71 3.26 14.21 17.50
C PHE A 71 3.78 15.15 16.41
N PHE A 72 4.82 15.92 16.71
CA PHE A 72 5.39 16.89 15.80
C PHE A 72 6.90 16.69 15.68
N LEU A 73 7.43 16.92 14.48
CA LEU A 73 8.86 17.06 14.22
C LEU A 73 9.14 18.56 14.09
N ASP A 74 10.14 19.04 14.81
CA ASP A 74 10.55 20.45 14.68
C ASP A 74 11.15 20.74 13.30
N VAL A 75 11.24 22.03 12.98
CA VAL A 75 11.60 22.47 11.63
C VAL A 75 13.06 22.11 11.32
N GLU A 76 13.93 22.18 12.32
CA GLU A 76 15.35 21.86 12.21
C GLU A 76 15.56 20.37 11.89
N LEU A 77 14.86 19.48 12.61
CA LEU A 77 14.90 18.04 12.38
C LEU A 77 14.33 17.68 11.01
N HIS A 78 13.21 18.28 10.62
CA HIS A 78 12.64 18.07 9.28
C HIS A 78 13.59 18.50 8.16
N GLN A 79 14.23 19.67 8.30
CA GLN A 79 15.24 20.14 7.35
C GLN A 79 16.45 19.21 7.30
N GLY A 80 16.90 18.73 8.47
CA GLY A 80 17.99 17.76 8.58
C GLY A 80 17.69 16.46 7.83
N LEU A 81 16.51 15.89 8.02
CA LEU A 81 16.06 14.68 7.31
C LEU A 81 15.97 14.91 5.79
N THR A 82 15.42 16.04 5.35
CA THR A 82 15.35 16.40 3.93
C THR A 82 16.74 16.53 3.30
N ALA A 83 17.67 17.15 4.01
CA ALA A 83 19.04 17.30 3.54
C ALA A 83 19.76 15.95 3.47
N LEU A 84 19.52 15.05 4.45
CA LEU A 84 20.06 13.70 4.44
C LEU A 84 19.58 12.92 3.21
N ALA A 85 18.25 12.87 3.00
CA ALA A 85 17.60 12.23 1.87
C ALA A 85 18.21 12.64 0.51
N ARG A 86 18.38 13.95 0.30
CA ARG A 86 19.00 14.49 -0.92
C ARG A 86 20.45 14.06 -1.11
N ARG A 87 21.22 13.91 -0.02
CA ARG A 87 22.62 13.49 -0.08
C ARG A 87 22.75 11.98 -0.34
N THR A 88 21.82 11.18 0.16
CA THR A 88 21.87 9.70 0.05
C THR A 88 21.04 9.15 -1.11
N GLY A 89 20.23 9.98 -1.77
CA GLY A 89 19.37 9.54 -2.87
C GLY A 89 18.20 8.66 -2.43
N THR A 90 17.75 8.84 -1.19
CA THR A 90 16.63 8.12 -0.55
C THR A 90 15.56 9.11 -0.15
#